data_AF-A0A800J375-F1
#
_entry.id   AF-A0A800J375-F1
#
_cell.length_a   1.000
_cell.length_b   1.000
_cell.length_c   1.000
_cell.angle_alpha   90.00
_cell.angle_beta   90.00
_cell.angle_gamma   90.00
#
_symmetry.space_group_name_H-M   'P 1'
#
loop_
_entity.id
_entity.type
_entity.pdbx_description
1 polymer ?
#
loop_
_entity_poly.entity_id
_entity_poly.type
_entity_poly.pdbx_seq_one_letter_code
_entity_poly.pdbx_strand_id
1 'polypeptide(L)'
;MPDALAADTRRALAHIARQLEGYEDALRGLCIRGESVQTRHGRFGPPSSREAIDQRVDELETVTNEMQDLLPFLDGEGFERTEATLSDGTRAVRVIPTGPTEGEIVGVDFVVQTEPPRLLRASLHPPRLPRLAGWLVDTLTTELAFETVRGVPLVTEMHMRMRSRGIGRLRLDHETAMTVRYEPCD
;
A
#
# COMPACT_ATOMS: atom_id res chain seq x y z
N MET A 1 -1.91 3.59 25.23
CA MET A 1 -1.00 2.47 25.58
C MET A 1 0.40 2.83 25.07
N PRO A 2 1.49 2.47 25.78
CA PRO A 2 2.83 2.77 25.29
C PRO A 2 3.12 2.00 24.00
N ASP A 3 3.81 2.66 23.08
CA ASP A 3 4.32 2.10 21.82
C ASP A 3 5.14 0.82 22.09
N ALA A 4 4.63 -0.34 21.67
CA ALA A 4 5.22 -1.65 21.97
C ALA A 4 6.37 -2.03 21.03
N LEU A 5 6.81 -1.11 20.18
CA LEU A 5 7.86 -1.35 19.21
C LEU A 5 9.26 -1.37 19.83
N ALA A 6 10.08 -2.29 19.33
CA ALA A 6 11.50 -2.33 19.63
C ALA A 6 12.20 -1.04 19.14
N ALA A 7 13.30 -0.66 19.80
CA ALA A 7 13.96 0.63 19.55
C ALA A 7 14.63 0.71 18.16
N ASP A 8 15.10 -0.42 17.64
CA ASP A 8 15.54 -0.60 16.25
C ASP A 8 14.38 -0.38 15.27
N THR A 9 13.22 -1.01 15.50
CA THR A 9 12.03 -0.85 14.67
C THR A 9 11.55 0.60 14.62
N ARG A 10 11.47 1.29 15.77
CA ARG A 10 11.09 2.71 15.82
C ARG A 10 12.06 3.60 15.05
N ARG A 11 13.37 3.35 15.20
CA ARG A 11 14.40 4.10 14.44
C ARG A 11 14.29 3.84 12.94
N ALA A 12 14.00 2.61 12.54
CA ALA A 12 13.81 2.25 11.14
C ALA A 12 12.57 2.93 10.55
N LEU A 13 11.42 2.87 11.23
CA LEU A 13 10.18 3.55 10.78
C LEU A 13 10.37 5.07 10.68
N ALA A 14 10.98 5.70 11.68
CA ALA A 14 11.27 7.14 11.63
C ALA A 14 12.27 7.50 10.51
N HIS A 15 13.20 6.60 10.17
CA HIS A 15 14.10 6.79 9.04
C HIS A 15 13.35 6.69 7.71
N ILE A 16 12.48 5.68 7.56
CA ILE A 16 11.64 5.47 6.39
C ILE A 16 10.69 6.66 6.18
N ALA A 17 10.06 7.16 7.24
CA ALA A 17 9.19 8.34 7.19
C ALA A 17 9.93 9.55 6.61
N ARG A 18 11.13 9.86 7.13
CA ARG A 18 11.98 10.94 6.60
C ARG A 18 12.43 10.73 5.15
N GLN A 19 12.65 9.48 4.74
CA GLN A 19 12.95 9.18 3.33
C GLN A 19 11.74 9.46 2.45
N LEU A 20 10.54 9.08 2.90
CA LEU A 20 9.30 9.34 2.17
C LEU A 20 8.97 10.82 2.10
N GLU A 21 9.26 11.65 3.11
CA GLU A 21 9.08 13.12 3.00
C GLU A 21 9.78 13.73 1.77
N GLY A 22 10.88 13.12 1.30
CA GLY A 22 11.64 13.55 0.12
C GLY A 22 11.24 12.86 -1.19
N TYR A 23 10.08 12.20 -1.27
CA TYR A 23 9.74 11.36 -2.43
C TYR A 23 9.63 12.16 -3.74
N GLU A 24 9.08 13.39 -3.70
CA GLU A 24 8.90 14.23 -4.89
C GLU A 24 10.23 14.56 -5.58
N ASP A 25 11.26 14.86 -4.78
CA ASP A 25 12.60 15.13 -5.31
C ASP A 25 13.24 13.86 -5.89
N ALA A 26 12.97 12.68 -5.31
CA ALA A 26 13.44 11.42 -5.86
C ALA A 26 12.81 11.11 -7.22
N LEU A 27 11.53 11.43 -7.38
CA LEU A 27 10.77 11.28 -8.62
C LEU A 27 11.20 12.27 -9.72
N ARG A 28 11.80 13.41 -9.37
CA ARG A 28 12.21 14.41 -10.36
C ARG A 28 13.17 13.81 -11.41
N GLY A 29 12.77 13.90 -12.67
CA GLY A 29 13.54 13.37 -13.80
C GLY A 29 13.48 11.85 -13.96
N LEU A 30 12.56 11.19 -13.25
CA LEU A 30 12.18 9.80 -13.50
C LEU A 30 10.86 9.73 -14.27
N CYS A 31 10.74 8.71 -15.09
CA CYS A 31 9.55 8.32 -15.84
C CYS A 31 9.06 6.98 -15.27
N ILE A 32 7.74 6.80 -15.23
CA ILE A 32 7.13 5.56 -14.75
C ILE A 32 6.76 4.71 -15.95
N ARG A 33 7.36 3.53 -16.03
CA ARG A 33 6.93 2.48 -16.94
C ARG A 33 6.25 1.40 -16.14
N GLY A 34 4.98 1.17 -16.44
CA GLY A 34 4.19 0.24 -15.69
C GLY A 34 3.23 -0.55 -16.55
N GLU A 35 2.54 -1.43 -15.86
CA GLU A 35 1.55 -2.30 -16.43
C GLU A 35 0.47 -2.51 -15.39
N SER A 36 -0.78 -2.31 -15.78
CA SER A 36 -1.94 -2.69 -15.00
C SER A 36 -2.60 -3.91 -15.63
N VAL A 37 -2.81 -4.95 -14.82
CA VAL A 37 -3.57 -6.14 -15.18
C VAL A 37 -4.82 -6.17 -14.33
N GLN A 38 -5.96 -6.12 -15.00
CA GLN A 38 -7.27 -6.21 -14.38
C GLN A 38 -7.91 -7.54 -14.73
N THR A 39 -8.17 -8.34 -13.70
CA THR A 39 -8.81 -9.66 -13.83
C THR A 39 -10.17 -9.63 -13.15
N ARG A 40 -11.20 -10.13 -13.84
CA ARG A 40 -12.54 -10.36 -13.28
C ARG A 40 -12.77 -11.86 -13.19
N HIS A 41 -13.01 -12.36 -11.99
CA HIS A 41 -13.29 -13.77 -11.74
C HIS A 41 -14.81 -13.99 -11.63
N GLY A 42 -15.33 -15.00 -12.34
CA GLY A 42 -16.75 -15.39 -12.29
C GLY A 42 -17.27 -15.94 -13.63
N ARG A 43 -18.50 -16.47 -13.62
CA ARG A 43 -19.12 -17.15 -14.77
C ARG A 43 -19.45 -16.24 -15.96
N PHE A 44 -19.37 -14.92 -15.78
CA PHE A 44 -19.66 -13.89 -16.79
C PHE A 44 -18.62 -12.76 -16.83
N GLY A 45 -17.45 -12.95 -16.22
CA GLY A 45 -16.37 -11.96 -16.35
C GLY A 45 -15.84 -11.95 -17.79
N PRO A 46 -15.67 -10.79 -18.45
CA PRO A 46 -14.87 -10.71 -19.66
C PRO A 46 -13.42 -11.14 -19.38
N PRO A 47 -12.61 -11.46 -20.41
CA PRO A 47 -11.19 -11.79 -20.21
C PRO A 47 -10.46 -10.67 -19.48
N SER A 48 -9.33 -11.01 -18.85
CA SER A 48 -8.44 -10.03 -18.23
C SER A 48 -8.08 -8.93 -19.24
N SER A 49 -8.07 -7.69 -18.79
CA SER A 49 -7.56 -6.56 -19.55
C SER A 49 -6.17 -6.21 -19.07
N ARG A 50 -5.33 -5.79 -20.01
CA ARG A 50 -3.95 -5.37 -19.78
C ARG A 50 -3.79 -3.99 -20.36
N GLU A 51 -3.30 -3.07 -19.55
CA GLU A 51 -3.06 -1.69 -19.95
C GLU A 51 -1.59 -1.35 -19.65
N ALA A 52 -0.88 -0.88 -20.67
CA ALA A 52 0.47 -0.36 -20.49
C ALA A 52 0.36 1.07 -19.95
N ILE A 53 1.15 1.37 -18.93
CA ILE A 53 1.29 2.70 -18.36
C ILE A 53 2.65 3.22 -18.81
N ASP A 54 2.65 4.25 -19.64
CA ASP A 54 3.85 4.99 -20.03
C ASP A 54 3.55 6.47 -19.83
N GLN A 55 3.84 6.96 -18.64
CA GLN A 55 3.43 8.28 -18.19
C GLN A 55 4.56 8.95 -17.41
N ARG A 56 4.61 10.29 -17.52
CA ARG A 56 5.47 11.08 -16.64
C ARG A 56 4.90 11.00 -15.23
N VAL A 57 5.78 10.97 -14.23
CA VAL A 57 5.39 10.86 -12.82
C VAL A 57 4.40 11.96 -12.42
N ASP A 58 4.58 13.15 -12.97
CA ASP A 58 3.76 14.35 -12.78
C ASP A 58 2.27 14.14 -13.16
N GLU A 59 1.94 13.06 -13.88
CA GLU A 59 0.59 12.74 -14.38
C GLU A 59 -0.08 11.57 -13.61
N LEU A 60 0.65 10.91 -12.70
CA LEU A 60 0.21 9.78 -11.88
C LEU A 60 -0.13 10.24 -10.45
N GLU A 61 -1.23 10.96 -10.35
CA GLU A 61 -1.81 11.43 -9.09
C GLU A 61 -2.02 10.28 -8.08
N THR A 62 -2.33 9.08 -8.58
CA THR A 62 -2.56 7.86 -7.77
C THR A 62 -1.32 7.47 -6.95
N VAL A 63 -0.19 7.15 -7.59
CA VAL A 63 1.05 6.68 -6.90
C VAL A 63 1.61 7.70 -5.93
N THR A 64 1.45 9.00 -6.24
CA THR A 64 1.90 10.07 -5.36
C THR A 64 1.00 10.22 -4.14
N ASN A 65 -0.32 10.07 -4.29
CA ASN A 65 -1.27 10.07 -3.17
C ASN A 65 -1.03 8.88 -2.21
N GLU A 66 -0.79 7.67 -2.73
CA GLU A 66 -0.57 6.51 -1.85
C GLU A 66 0.67 6.63 -0.97
N MET A 67 1.74 7.28 -1.45
CA MET A 67 2.94 7.49 -0.62
C MET A 67 2.70 8.51 0.49
N GLN A 68 1.93 9.57 0.22
CA GLN A 68 1.55 10.55 1.23
C GLN A 68 0.65 9.94 2.31
N ASP A 69 -0.29 9.08 1.91
CA ASP A 69 -1.24 8.44 2.81
C ASP A 69 -0.57 7.51 3.85
N LEU A 70 0.67 7.07 3.59
CA LEU A 70 1.43 6.22 4.52
C LEU A 70 2.12 7.01 5.63
N LEU A 71 2.44 8.30 5.42
CA LEU A 71 3.22 9.10 6.36
C LEU A 71 2.61 9.14 7.78
N PRO A 72 1.28 9.39 7.96
CA PRO A 72 0.68 9.39 9.29
C PRO A 72 0.86 8.07 10.04
N PHE A 73 0.78 6.94 9.33
CA PHE A 73 0.95 5.61 9.91
C PHE A 73 2.39 5.32 10.31
N LEU A 74 3.37 5.98 9.70
CA LEU A 74 4.80 5.84 10.00
C LEU A 74 5.27 6.77 11.13
N ASP A 75 4.65 7.93 11.30
CA ASP A 75 4.97 8.88 12.38
C ASP A 75 4.41 8.42 13.73
N GLY A 76 3.18 7.89 13.73
CA GLY A 76 2.63 7.11 14.86
C GLY A 76 1.84 7.89 15.89
N GLU A 77 1.71 9.20 15.72
CA GLU A 77 0.81 9.98 16.57
C GLU A 77 -0.65 9.58 16.30
N GLY A 78 -1.39 9.21 17.35
CA GLY A 78 -2.78 8.78 17.24
C GLY A 78 -2.99 7.30 16.87
N PHE A 79 -1.93 6.50 16.76
CA PHE A 79 -2.01 5.08 16.40
C PHE A 79 -1.49 4.15 17.51
N GLU A 80 -2.13 2.99 17.64
CA GLU A 80 -1.64 1.84 18.39
C GLU A 80 -0.76 1.00 17.47
N ARG A 81 0.35 0.51 18.02
CA ARG A 81 1.34 -0.26 17.26
C ARG A 81 1.72 -1.54 17.97
N THR A 82 1.77 -2.62 17.20
CA THR A 82 2.26 -3.93 17.65
C THR A 82 3.29 -4.47 16.69
N GLU A 83 4.32 -5.13 17.22
CA GLU A 83 5.40 -5.73 16.43
C GLU A 83 5.39 -7.26 16.53
N ALA A 84 5.74 -7.91 15.43
CA ALA A 84 6.16 -9.31 15.40
C ALA A 84 7.44 -9.45 14.57
N THR A 85 8.29 -10.42 14.92
CA THR A 85 9.48 -10.76 14.11
C THR A 85 9.13 -11.92 13.20
N LEU A 86 9.41 -11.77 11.91
CA LEU A 86 9.19 -12.82 10.92
C LEU A 86 10.38 -13.79 10.88
N SER A 87 10.19 -14.95 10.25
CA SER A 87 11.20 -16.02 10.18
C SER A 87 12.47 -15.63 9.43
N ASP A 88 12.39 -14.64 8.54
CA ASP A 88 13.51 -14.08 7.78
C ASP A 88 14.24 -12.94 8.52
N GLY A 89 13.83 -12.63 9.76
CA GLY A 89 14.41 -11.58 10.59
C GLY A 89 13.84 -10.18 10.34
N THR A 90 12.92 -10.01 9.37
CA THR A 90 12.20 -8.75 9.19
C THR A 90 11.16 -8.52 10.28
N ARG A 91 10.71 -7.27 10.44
CA ARG A 91 9.69 -6.89 11.43
C ARG A 91 8.37 -6.62 10.75
N ALA A 92 7.32 -7.28 11.22
CA ALA A 92 5.94 -6.96 10.89
C ALA A 92 5.40 -5.98 11.94
N VAL A 93 4.97 -4.80 11.50
CA VAL A 93 4.42 -3.76 12.36
C VAL A 93 2.98 -3.51 11.96
N ARG A 94 2.05 -3.80 12.87
CA ARG A 94 0.64 -3.47 12.70
C ARG A 94 0.36 -2.13 13.34
N VAL A 95 -0.30 -1.24 12.60
CA VAL A 95 -0.65 0.12 12.99
C VAL A 95 -2.16 0.28 12.89
N ILE A 96 -2.82 0.63 14.00
CA ILE A 96 -4.28 0.81 14.06
C ILE A 96 -4.59 2.18 14.70
N PRO A 97 -5.48 3.00 14.13
CA PRO A 97 -5.89 4.26 14.74
C PRO A 97 -6.55 4.06 16.12
N THR A 98 -6.24 4.92 17.10
CA THR A 98 -6.77 4.83 18.48
C THR A 98 -8.09 5.58 18.69
N GLY A 99 -8.50 6.40 17.71
CA GLY A 99 -9.71 7.22 17.74
C GLY A 99 -10.72 6.85 16.65
N PRO A 100 -11.88 7.54 16.59
CA PRO A 100 -12.83 7.37 15.50
C PRO A 100 -12.14 7.69 14.16
N THR A 101 -12.19 6.74 13.23
CA THR A 101 -11.61 6.90 11.90
C THR A 101 -12.64 7.49 10.94
N GLU A 102 -12.42 8.73 10.51
CA GLU A 102 -13.18 9.34 9.41
C GLU A 102 -12.54 9.06 8.02
N GLY A 103 -11.56 8.15 7.96
CA GLY A 103 -10.77 7.89 6.74
C GLY A 103 -11.05 6.56 6.03
N GLU A 104 -10.48 6.43 4.83
CA GLU A 104 -10.57 5.25 3.96
C GLU A 104 -9.66 4.09 4.38
N ILE A 105 -8.80 4.28 5.40
CA ILE A 105 -7.87 3.27 5.92
C ILE A 105 -8.03 3.19 7.43
N VAL A 106 -8.34 2.00 7.95
CA VAL A 106 -8.53 1.72 9.40
C VAL A 106 -7.40 0.91 10.02
N GLY A 107 -6.34 0.67 9.25
CA GLY A 107 -5.09 0.10 9.74
C GLY A 107 -4.13 -0.22 8.60
N VAL A 108 -2.86 -0.35 8.96
CA VAL A 108 -1.79 -0.72 8.02
C VAL A 108 -0.88 -1.74 8.67
N ASP A 109 -0.56 -2.79 7.92
CA ASP A 109 0.50 -3.73 8.30
C ASP A 109 1.75 -3.44 7.46
N PHE A 110 2.84 -3.04 8.10
CA PHE A 110 4.13 -2.82 7.47
C PHE A 110 5.04 -4.03 7.64
N VAL A 111 5.83 -4.33 6.61
CA VAL A 111 6.99 -5.23 6.72
C VAL A 111 8.25 -4.40 6.51
N VAL A 112 9.11 -4.35 7.52
CA VAL A 112 10.31 -3.52 7.52
C VAL A 112 11.56 -4.33 7.82
N GLN A 113 12.64 -4.00 7.14
CA GLN A 113 13.99 -4.41 7.51
C GLN A 113 14.60 -3.28 8.36
N THR A 114 15.21 -3.61 9.49
CA THR A 114 15.78 -2.60 10.41
C THR A 114 17.21 -2.21 10.05
N GLU A 115 17.99 -3.11 9.43
CA GLU A 115 19.39 -2.88 9.08
C GLU A 115 19.76 -3.46 7.69
N PRO A 116 20.05 -2.61 6.68
CA PRO A 116 19.69 -1.19 6.64
C PRO A 116 18.16 -0.97 6.72
N PRO A 117 17.69 0.18 7.24
CA PRO A 117 16.27 0.51 7.27
C PRO A 117 15.65 0.48 5.86
N ARG A 118 14.64 -0.37 5.65
CA ARG A 118 13.88 -0.45 4.39
C ARG A 118 12.42 -0.77 4.67
N LEU A 119 11.53 -0.05 3.99
CA LEU A 119 10.15 -0.48 3.84
C LEU A 119 10.10 -1.52 2.73
N LEU A 120 9.59 -2.71 3.03
CA LEU A 120 9.51 -3.80 2.05
C LEU A 120 8.09 -3.94 1.53
N ARG A 121 7.11 -3.90 2.43
CA ARG A 121 5.68 -4.02 2.10
C ARG A 121 4.80 -3.18 3.01
N ALA A 122 3.65 -2.78 2.51
CA ALA A 122 2.55 -2.21 3.27
C ALA A 122 1.23 -2.85 2.82
N SER A 123 0.39 -3.28 3.77
CA SER A 123 -0.95 -3.78 3.49
C SER A 123 -1.96 -2.83 4.12
N LEU A 124 -2.77 -2.17 3.30
CA LEU A 124 -3.79 -1.23 3.73
C LEU A 124 -5.10 -1.96 4.00
N HIS A 125 -5.67 -1.71 5.19
CA HIS A 125 -6.93 -2.28 5.62
C HIS A 125 -8.02 -1.21 5.59
N PRO A 126 -8.95 -1.27 4.61
CA PRO A 126 -10.04 -0.28 4.52
C PRO A 126 -11.14 -0.55 5.56
N PRO A 127 -11.97 0.47 5.89
CA PRO A 127 -13.08 0.32 6.80
C PRO A 127 -14.09 -0.69 6.25
N ARG A 128 -14.80 -1.34 7.17
CA ARG A 128 -16.01 -2.09 6.78
C ARG A 128 -17.06 -1.10 6.30
N LEU A 129 -17.50 -1.25 5.05
CA LEU A 129 -18.58 -0.44 4.51
C LEU A 129 -19.90 -0.72 5.26
N PRO A 130 -20.75 0.29 5.51
CA PRO A 130 -22.00 0.07 6.23
C PRO A 130 -23.08 -0.58 5.34
N ARG A 131 -24.04 -1.26 5.99
CA ARG A 131 -25.32 -1.69 5.40
C ARG A 131 -25.16 -2.52 4.12
N LEU A 132 -25.95 -2.21 3.09
CA LEU A 132 -25.97 -2.91 1.81
C LEU A 132 -24.64 -2.77 1.06
N ALA A 133 -23.90 -1.67 1.25
CA ALA A 133 -22.59 -1.48 0.61
C ALA A 133 -21.56 -2.48 1.15
N GLY A 134 -21.47 -2.67 2.47
CA GLY A 134 -20.63 -3.73 3.06
C GLY A 134 -21.14 -5.14 2.83
N TRP A 135 -22.45 -5.29 2.61
CA TRP A 135 -22.99 -6.57 2.15
C TRP A 135 -22.56 -6.86 0.71
N LEU A 136 -22.59 -5.86 -0.17
CA LEU A 136 -22.25 -6.00 -1.59
C LEU A 136 -20.75 -6.04 -1.85
N VAL A 137 -19.93 -5.35 -1.05
CA VAL A 137 -18.47 -5.25 -1.20
C VAL A 137 -17.85 -5.51 0.16
N ASP A 138 -17.19 -6.65 0.28
CA ASP A 138 -16.84 -7.24 1.58
C ASP A 138 -15.34 -7.18 1.87
N THR A 139 -14.50 -7.03 0.85
CA THR A 139 -13.06 -7.00 1.03
C THR A 139 -12.41 -6.22 -0.10
N LEU A 140 -11.79 -5.10 0.26
CA LEU A 140 -10.74 -4.47 -0.53
C LEU A 140 -9.43 -4.72 0.24
N THR A 141 -8.47 -5.40 -0.36
CA THR A 141 -7.12 -5.50 0.18
C THR A 141 -6.18 -4.82 -0.80
N THR A 142 -5.40 -3.87 -0.32
CA THR A 142 -4.34 -3.23 -1.11
C THR A 142 -3.00 -3.59 -0.48
N GLU A 143 -2.18 -4.31 -1.24
CA GLU A 143 -0.81 -4.63 -0.89
C GLU A 143 0.15 -3.83 -1.76
N LEU A 144 1.11 -3.17 -1.12
CA LEU A 144 2.14 -2.38 -1.77
C LEU A 144 3.49 -3.03 -1.51
N ALA A 145 4.30 -3.19 -2.55
CA ALA A 145 5.71 -3.56 -2.45
C ALA A 145 6.59 -2.37 -2.81
N PHE A 146 7.75 -2.28 -2.17
CA PHE A 146 8.64 -1.12 -2.30
C PHE A 146 10.04 -1.52 -2.74
N GLU A 147 10.67 -0.64 -3.50
CA GLU A 147 12.10 -0.67 -3.79
C GLU A 147 12.73 0.67 -3.43
N THR A 148 13.97 0.65 -2.95
CA THR A 148 14.69 1.90 -2.66
C THR A 148 15.30 2.47 -3.93
N VAL A 149 14.76 3.59 -4.41
CA VAL A 149 15.26 4.34 -5.57
C VAL A 149 15.77 5.68 -5.07
N ARG A 150 17.04 6.02 -5.38
CA ARG A 150 17.69 7.25 -4.91
C ARG A 150 17.59 7.48 -3.39
N GLY A 151 17.52 6.42 -2.60
CA GLY A 151 17.41 6.48 -1.13
C GLY A 151 15.98 6.67 -0.60
N VAL A 152 14.95 6.63 -1.47
CA VAL A 152 13.54 6.71 -1.09
C VAL A 152 12.84 5.38 -1.39
N PRO A 153 12.01 4.84 -0.49
CA PRO A 153 11.20 3.66 -0.78
C PRO A 153 10.03 4.06 -1.69
N LEU A 154 10.12 3.70 -2.97
CA LEU A 154 9.07 3.95 -3.95
C LEU A 154 8.26 2.67 -4.20
N VAL A 155 6.95 2.79 -4.38
CA VAL A 155 6.06 1.67 -4.67
C VAL A 155 6.42 1.08 -6.02
N THR A 156 6.78 -0.20 -6.10
CA THR A 156 7.09 -0.90 -7.37
C THR A 156 6.02 -1.87 -7.80
N GLU A 157 5.20 -2.34 -6.86
CA GLU A 157 4.07 -3.20 -7.13
C GLU A 157 2.92 -2.83 -6.21
N MET A 158 1.73 -2.77 -6.78
CA MET A 158 0.48 -2.61 -6.05
C MET A 158 -0.47 -3.74 -6.47
N HIS A 159 -0.95 -4.50 -5.50
CA HIS A 159 -1.96 -5.51 -5.70
C HIS A 159 -3.23 -5.12 -4.96
N MET A 160 -4.29 -4.90 -5.71
CA MET A 160 -5.60 -4.54 -5.19
C MET A 160 -6.60 -5.64 -5.51
N ARG A 161 -7.20 -6.21 -4.48
CA ARG A 161 -8.27 -7.19 -4.65
C ARG A 161 -9.56 -6.66 -4.06
N MET A 162 -10.58 -6.57 -4.88
CA MET A 162 -11.94 -6.21 -4.49
C MET A 162 -12.89 -7.38 -4.70
N ARG A 163 -13.54 -7.82 -3.63
CA ARG A 163 -14.60 -8.83 -3.70
C ARG A 163 -15.97 -8.19 -3.51
N SER A 164 -16.86 -8.48 -4.46
CA SER A 164 -18.30 -8.25 -4.31
C SER A 164 -19.08 -9.54 -4.02
N ARG A 165 -19.95 -9.49 -3.01
CA ARG A 165 -20.99 -10.52 -2.79
C ARG A 165 -22.23 -10.10 -3.58
N GLY A 166 -22.64 -10.89 -4.56
CA GLY A 166 -23.90 -10.65 -5.26
C GLY A 166 -25.06 -11.52 -4.76
N ILE A 167 -26.26 -11.25 -5.28
CA ILE A 167 -27.47 -12.02 -4.99
C ILE A 167 -27.52 -13.23 -5.94
N GLY A 168 -27.69 -14.45 -5.41
CA GLY A 168 -27.78 -15.68 -6.21
C GLY A 168 -26.42 -16.26 -6.64
N ARG A 169 -26.25 -16.58 -7.94
CA ARG A 169 -25.00 -17.16 -8.49
C ARG A 169 -23.96 -16.12 -8.92
N LEU A 170 -24.25 -14.84 -8.77
CA LEU A 170 -23.40 -13.75 -9.24
C LEU A 170 -22.44 -13.34 -8.12
N ARG A 171 -21.20 -13.77 -8.19
CA ARG A 171 -20.10 -13.31 -7.33
C ARG A 171 -19.01 -12.77 -8.25
N LEU A 172 -18.56 -11.57 -7.96
CA LEU A 172 -17.52 -10.90 -8.73
C LEU A 172 -16.32 -10.73 -7.81
N ASP A 173 -15.26 -11.45 -8.13
CA ASP A 173 -13.92 -11.13 -7.61
C ASP A 173 -13.27 -10.26 -8.67
N HIS A 174 -12.72 -9.13 -8.28
CA HIS A 174 -11.95 -8.27 -9.15
C HIS A 174 -10.57 -8.09 -8.56
N GLU A 175 -9.56 -8.32 -9.38
CA GLU A 175 -8.17 -8.19 -9.01
C GLU A 175 -7.52 -7.20 -9.98
N THR A 176 -6.83 -6.22 -9.43
CA THR A 176 -6.02 -5.26 -10.17
C THR A 176 -4.60 -5.37 -9.65
N ALA A 177 -3.69 -5.81 -10.50
CA ALA A 177 -2.26 -5.81 -10.20
C ALA A 177 -1.61 -4.72 -11.05
N MET A 178 -0.89 -3.81 -10.41
CA MET A 178 -0.12 -2.77 -11.05
C MET A 178 1.35 -2.97 -10.72
N THR A 179 2.18 -3.13 -11.74
CA THR A 179 3.64 -3.12 -11.58
C THR A 179 4.17 -1.85 -12.20
N VAL A 180 5.05 -1.15 -11.49
CA VAL A 180 5.66 0.09 -11.95
C VAL A 180 7.18 0.01 -11.80
N ARG A 181 7.87 0.66 -12.72
CA ARG A 181 9.33 0.81 -12.75
C ARG A 181 9.65 2.27 -12.92
N TYR A 182 10.63 2.72 -12.14
CA TYR A 182 11.14 4.08 -12.21
C TYR A 182 12.43 4.07 -13.01
N GLU A 183 12.43 4.77 -14.14
CA GLU A 183 13.57 4.86 -15.05
C GLU A 183 13.89 6.34 -15.32
N PRO A 184 15.12 6.73 -15.67
CA PRO A 184 15.39 8.10 -16.12
C PRO A 184 14.49 8.47 -17.30
N CYS A 185 13.96 9.69 -17.31
CA CYS A 185 13.29 10.21 -18.50
C CYS A 185 14.32 10.53 -19.60
N ASP A 186 13.97 10.20 -20.85
CA ASP A 186 14.72 10.58 -22.06
C ASP A 186 14.49 12.06 -22.43
#